data_AF-A0A2V9X9F0-F1
#
_entry.id   AF-A0A2V9X9F0-F1
#
_cell.length_a   1.000
_cell.length_b   1.000
_cell.length_c   1.000
_cell.angle_alpha   90.00
_cell.angle_beta   90.00
_cell.angle_gamma   90.00
#
_symmetry.space_group_name_H-M   'P 1'
#
loop_
_entity.id
_entity.type
_entity.pdbx_description
1 polymer ?
#
loop_
_entity_poly.entity_id
_entity_poly.type
_entity_poly.pdbx_seq_one_letter_code
_entity_poly.pdbx_strand_id
1 'polypeptide(L)' 'MNQQIGMLDAAVQHAAEENPQAKLLMTQAGVGPNTGLAFVLTIGEVGRFQRGKQVASYLGLIPREDSSGARQKLG' A
#
# COMPACT_ATOMS: atom_id res chain seq x y z
N MET A 1 11.20 -16.08 21.11
CA MET A 1 10.17 -15.27 20.42
C MET A 1 10.77 -14.19 19.51
N ASN A 2 11.74 -13.38 19.97
CA ASN A 2 12.31 -12.28 19.15
C ASN A 2 13.16 -12.73 17.94
N GLN A 3 13.84 -13.88 18.00
CA GLN A 3 14.66 -14.35 16.87
C GLN A 3 13.84 -14.68 15.61
N GLN A 4 12.63 -15.25 15.78
CA GLN A 4 11.76 -15.59 14.64
C GLN A 4 11.24 -14.34 13.94
N ILE A 5 10.93 -13.28 14.71
CA ILE A 5 10.51 -11.99 14.16
C ILE A 5 11.65 -11.38 13.35
N GLY A 6 12.87 -11.35 13.88
CA GLY A 6 14.03 -10.82 13.15
C GLY A 6 14.33 -11.55 11.83
N MET A 7 14.13 -12.86 11.78
CA MET A 7 14.26 -13.62 10.52
C MET A 7 13.22 -13.22 9.48
N LEU A 8 11.97 -13.00 9.92
CA LEU A 8 10.90 -12.56 9.02
C LEU A 8 11.10 -11.12 8.57
N ASP A 9 11.56 -10.23 9.44
CA ASP A 9 11.91 -8.85 9.09
C ASP A 9 13.01 -8.81 8.02
N ALA A 10 14.05 -9.63 8.17
CA ALA A 10 15.11 -9.75 7.17
C ALA A 10 14.59 -10.30 5.83
N ALA A 11 13.68 -11.28 5.87
CA ALA A 11 13.05 -11.82 4.67
C ALA A 11 12.21 -10.77 3.94
N VAL A 12 11.43 -9.96 4.68
CA VAL A 12 10.65 -8.86 4.11
C VAL A 12 11.55 -7.79 3.52
N GLN A 13 12.62 -7.40 4.22
CA GLN A 13 13.59 -6.44 3.72
C GLN A 13 14.20 -6.91 2.40
N HIS A 14 14.67 -8.15 2.36
CA HIS A 14 15.27 -8.72 1.17
C HIS A 14 14.28 -8.77 0.00
N ALA A 15 13.05 -9.27 0.22
CA ALA A 15 12.03 -9.31 -0.82
C ALA A 15 11.65 -7.91 -1.34
N ALA A 16 11.60 -6.91 -0.46
CA ALA A 16 11.35 -5.52 -0.85
C ALA A 16 12.53 -4.94 -1.67
N GLU A 17 13.77 -5.29 -1.31
CA GLU A 17 14.99 -4.95 -2.05
C GLU A 17 15.19 -5.75 -3.33
N GLU A 18 14.43 -6.79 -3.61
CA GLU A 18 14.46 -7.47 -4.91
C GLU A 18 13.36 -6.96 -5.85
N ASN A 19 12.30 -6.35 -5.30
CA ASN A 19 11.18 -5.84 -6.07
C ASN A 19 11.39 -4.36 -6.48
N PRO A 20 11.52 -4.05 -7.79
CA PRO A 20 11.77 -2.68 -8.25
C PRO A 20 10.65 -1.69 -7.92
N GLN A 21 9.39 -2.16 -7.91
CA GLN A 21 8.23 -1.31 -7.59
C GLN A 21 8.20 -1.00 -6.09
N ALA A 22 8.52 -1.99 -5.23
CA ALA A 22 8.62 -1.77 -3.79
C ALA A 22 9.75 -0.78 -3.46
N LYS A 23 10.93 -0.92 -4.09
CA LYS A 23 12.02 0.07 -3.95
C LYS A 23 11.57 1.48 -4.31
N LEU A 24 10.87 1.63 -5.43
CA LEU A 24 10.39 2.94 -5.86
C LEU A 24 9.43 3.53 -4.83
N LEU A 25 8.50 2.73 -4.30
CA LEU A 25 7.58 3.18 -3.26
C LEU A 25 8.32 3.57 -1.97
N MET A 26 9.36 2.83 -1.57
CA MET A 26 10.16 3.12 -0.38
C MET A 26 10.95 4.44 -0.46
N THR A 27 11.06 5.07 -1.64
CA THR A 27 11.61 6.43 -1.76
C THR A 27 10.68 7.50 -1.20
N GLN A 28 9.39 7.18 -1.02
CA GLN A 28 8.43 8.10 -0.43
C GLN A 28 8.58 8.12 1.09
N ALA A 29 8.55 9.32 1.67
CA ALA A 29 8.66 9.50 3.11
C ALA A 29 7.58 8.69 3.85
N GLY A 30 7.99 7.88 4.83
CA GLY A 30 7.09 7.03 5.61
C GLY A 30 6.76 5.67 4.99
N VAL A 31 7.27 5.36 3.79
CA VAL A 31 7.08 4.04 3.17
C VAL A 31 8.30 3.16 3.42
N GLY A 32 8.15 2.16 4.29
CA GLY A 32 9.17 1.15 4.57
C GLY A 32 8.99 -0.15 3.76
N PRO A 33 9.86 -1.14 3.97
CA PRO A 33 9.85 -2.44 3.25
C PRO A 33 8.52 -3.17 3.40
N ASN A 34 7.96 -3.22 4.62
CA ASN A 34 6.66 -3.82 4.90
C ASN A 34 5.56 -3.16 4.05
N THR A 35 5.43 -1.84 4.13
CA THR A 35 4.38 -1.09 3.43
C THR A 35 4.55 -1.15 1.91
N GLY A 36 5.77 -0.95 1.40
CA GLY A 36 6.04 -0.95 -0.03
C GLY A 36 5.82 -2.33 -0.66
N LEU A 37 6.32 -3.39 -0.03
CA LEU A 37 6.13 -4.75 -0.51
C LEU A 37 4.65 -5.18 -0.42
N ALA A 38 4.00 -4.94 0.72
CA ALA A 38 2.59 -5.27 0.90
C ALA A 38 1.70 -4.53 -0.12
N PHE A 39 1.98 -3.27 -0.41
CA PHE A 39 1.26 -2.49 -1.43
C PHE A 39 1.35 -3.15 -2.80
N VAL A 40 2.56 -3.47 -3.26
CA VAL A 40 2.78 -4.11 -4.58
C VAL A 40 2.08 -5.46 -4.65
N LEU A 41 2.22 -6.29 -3.62
CA LEU A 41 1.59 -7.62 -3.57
C LEU A 41 0.06 -7.54 -3.52
N THR A 42 -0.49 -6.54 -2.81
CA THR A 42 -1.94 -6.34 -2.68
C THR A 42 -2.57 -5.81 -3.97
N ILE A 43 -1.89 -4.87 -4.65
CA ILE A 43 -2.38 -4.33 -5.93
C ILE A 43 -2.27 -5.38 -7.04
N GLY A 44 -1.16 -6.12 -7.09
CA GLY A 44 -0.85 -7.01 -8.20
C GLY A 44 -0.70 -6.23 -9.52
N GLU A 45 -1.38 -6.68 -10.56
CA GLU A 45 -1.41 -5.98 -11.86
C GLU A 45 -2.15 -4.64 -11.69
N VAL A 46 -1.45 -3.52 -11.95
CA VAL A 46 -1.98 -2.16 -11.70
C VAL A 46 -2.85 -1.64 -12.86
N GLY A 47 -2.66 -2.15 -14.08
CA GLY A 47 -3.43 -1.76 -15.27
C GLY A 47 -4.92 -2.10 -15.19
N ARG A 48 -5.33 -2.99 -14.27
CA ARG A 48 -6.74 -3.23 -13.92
C ARG A 48 -7.45 -1.98 -13.38
N PHE A 49 -6.71 -0.97 -12.96
CA PHE A 49 -7.24 0.31 -12.51
C PHE A 49 -7.05 1.39 -13.58
N GLN A 50 -8.15 2.00 -14.01
CA GLN A 50 -8.15 3.08 -15.00
C GLN A 50 -7.67 4.41 -14.40
N ARG A 51 -7.79 4.58 -13.07
CA ARG A 51 -7.50 5.84 -12.37
C ARG A 51 -6.88 5.57 -11.00
N GLY A 52 -5.91 6.39 -10.59
CA GLY A 52 -5.24 6.27 -9.28
C GLY A 52 -6.18 6.32 -8.07
N LYS A 53 -7.31 7.05 -8.17
CA LYS A 53 -8.34 7.04 -7.12
C LYS A 53 -8.96 5.65 -6.88
N GLN A 54 -9.00 4.79 -7.89
CA GLN A 54 -9.52 3.43 -7.76
C GLN A 54 -8.55 2.56 -6.98
N VAL A 55 -7.24 2.78 -7.14
CA VAL A 55 -6.20 2.15 -6.30
C VAL A 55 -6.35 2.58 -4.85
N ALA A 56 -6.45 3.88 -4.60
CA ALA A 56 -6.61 4.41 -3.24
C ALA A 56 -7.89 3.90 -2.57
N SER A 57 -9.01 3.82 -3.30
CA SER A 57 -10.26 3.22 -2.82
C SER A 57 -10.12 1.72 -2.54
N TYR A 58 -9.43 0.97 -3.39
CA TYR A 58 -9.20 -0.46 -3.21
C TYR A 58 -8.40 -0.77 -1.94
N LEU A 59 -7.42 0.08 -1.63
CA LEU A 59 -6.60 -0.01 -0.42
C LEU A 59 -7.26 0.62 0.82
N GLY A 60 -8.51 1.12 0.71
CA GLY A 60 -9.21 1.77 1.82
C GLY A 60 -8.63 3.11 2.24
N LEU A 61 -7.79 3.73 1.41
CA LEU A 61 -7.14 5.02 1.68
C LEU A 61 -8.06 6.23 1.42
N ILE A 62 -9.18 6.00 0.74
CA ILE A 62 -10.25 6.99 0.60
C ILE A 62 -11.36 6.61 1.59
N PRO A 63 -11.67 7.45 2.59
CA PRO A 63 -12.81 7.23 3.46
C PRO A 63 -14.08 7.07 2.64
N ARG A 64 -14.88 6.03 2.93
CA ARG A 64 -16.20 5.88 2.33
C ARG A 64 -17.09 7.05 2.75
N GLU A 65 -17.60 7.79 1.77
CA GLU A 65 -18.69 8.73 1.99
C GLU A 65 -20.01 7.94 1.93
N ASP A 66 -20.56 7.53 3.08
CA ASP A 66 -21.93 7.03 3.18
C ASP A 66 -22.94 8.20 3.13
N SER A 67 -22.90 9.00 2.06
CA SER A 67 -23.87 10.07 1.83
C SER A 67 -25.17 9.48 1.28
N SER A 68 -25.98 8.87 2.15
CA SER A 68 -27.42 8.71 1.90
C SER A 68 -28.12 10.03 2.23
N GLY A 69 -28.10 10.98 1.28
CA GLY A 69 -28.98 12.16 1.34
C GLY A 69 -28.28 13.51 1.58
N ALA A 70 -28.18 14.29 0.49
CA ALA A 70 -28.33 15.75 0.44
C ALA A 70 -27.52 16.68 1.38
N ARG A 71 -26.34 16.30 1.88
CA ARG A 71 -25.41 17.30 2.44
C ARG A 71 -23.94 16.99 2.16
N GLN A 72 -23.42 17.68 1.16
CA GLN A 72 -22.00 17.78 0.88
C GLN A 72 -21.35 18.80 1.83
N LYS A 73 -20.35 18.37 2.60
CA LYS A 73 -19.29 19.26 3.09
C LYS A 73 -17.96 18.59 2.80
N LEU A 74 -17.25 19.16 1.83
CA LEU A 74 -15.85 18.86 1.60
C LEU A 74 -15.03 19.76 2.53
N GLY A 75 -14.23 19.14 3.38
CA GLY A 75 -13.28 19.77 4.31
C GLY A 75 -12.35 18.70 4.84
#